data_AF-A0A8S2V366-F1
#
_entry.id   AF-A0A8S2V366-F1
#
_cell.length_a   1.000
_cell.length_b   1.000
_cell.length_c   1.000
_cell.angle_alpha   90.00
_cell.angle_beta   90.00
_cell.angle_gamma   90.00
#
_symmetry.space_group_name_H-M   'P 1'
#
loop_
_entity.id
_entity.type
_entity.pdbx_description
1 polymer ?
#
loop_
_entity_poly.entity_id
_entity_poly.type
_entity_poly.pdbx_seq_one_letter_code
_entity_poly.pdbx_strand_id
1 'polypeptide(L)'
;MSEAIATIEKIIKIAIIIKKTIKQVKANKKQCERLSKRIDATTTPLESLTTNDVYSHPKYSKTLTNLFKCIQQCQQFIEKFCDEKNWIIRVIKKDSNQENFQELNQLLLHYSIDL
;
A
#
# COMPACT_ATOMS: atom_id res chain seq x y z
N MET A 1 1.88 -24.83 2.41
CA MET A 1 2.16 -23.39 2.56
C MET A 1 0.89 -22.74 3.10
N SER A 2 0.96 -22.06 4.23
CA SER A 2 -0.22 -21.41 4.85
C SER A 2 -0.75 -20.28 3.95
N GLU A 3 -2.07 -20.15 3.83
CA GLU A 3 -2.74 -19.07 3.08
C GLU A 3 -2.28 -17.67 3.53
N ALA A 4 -1.96 -17.54 4.82
CA ALA A 4 -1.41 -16.31 5.40
C ALA A 4 -0.04 -15.96 4.82
N ILE A 5 0.86 -16.94 4.69
CA ILE A 5 2.22 -16.74 4.13
C ILE A 5 2.12 -16.29 2.68
N ALA A 6 1.27 -16.96 1.88
CA ALA A 6 1.04 -16.58 0.48
C ALA A 6 0.46 -15.15 0.34
N THR A 7 -0.34 -14.71 1.31
CA THR A 7 -0.89 -13.34 1.35
C THR A 7 0.18 -12.32 1.70
N ILE A 8 1.05 -12.63 2.67
CA ILE A 8 2.21 -11.79 3.03
C ILE A 8 3.16 -11.60 1.84
N GLU A 9 3.49 -12.68 1.12
CA GLU A 9 4.35 -12.60 -0.07
C GLU A 9 3.75 -11.68 -1.15
N LYS A 10 2.43 -11.75 -1.37
CA LYS A 10 1.72 -10.85 -2.29
C LYS A 10 1.79 -9.40 -1.83
N ILE A 11 1.61 -9.13 -0.53
CA ILE A 11 1.74 -7.80 0.06
C ILE A 11 3.13 -7.22 -0.20
N ILE A 12 4.18 -7.97 0.15
CA ILE A 12 5.58 -7.55 -0.04
C ILE A 12 5.87 -7.26 -1.51
N LYS A 13 5.40 -8.15 -2.41
CA LYS A 13 5.58 -7.96 -3.86
C LYS A 13 4.96 -6.66 -4.35
N ILE A 14 3.76 -6.31 -3.89
CA ILE A 14 3.11 -5.05 -4.29
C ILE A 14 3.85 -3.85 -3.69
N ALA A 15 4.29 -3.90 -2.44
CA ALA A 15 5.08 -2.82 -1.84
C ALA A 15 6.36 -2.51 -2.65
N ILE A 16 7.06 -3.56 -3.10
CA ILE A 16 8.23 -3.42 -3.99
C ILE A 16 7.84 -2.77 -5.33
N ILE A 17 6.70 -3.17 -5.92
CA ILE A 17 6.20 -2.57 -7.16
C ILE A 17 5.91 -1.09 -6.94
N ILE A 18 5.19 -0.72 -5.87
CA ILE A 18 4.86 0.67 -5.53
C ILE A 18 6.13 1.52 -5.43
N LYS A 19 7.15 1.03 -4.72
CA LYS A 19 8.42 1.72 -4.56
C LYS A 19 9.12 1.98 -5.90
N LYS A 20 8.99 1.08 -6.87
CA LYS A 20 9.47 1.27 -8.25
C LYS A 20 8.60 2.28 -9.02
N THR A 21 7.28 2.15 -8.92
CA THR A 21 6.29 3.00 -9.62
C THR A 21 6.42 4.47 -9.23
N ILE A 22 6.78 4.79 -7.99
CA ILE A 22 6.98 6.19 -7.55
C ILE A 22 8.01 6.93 -8.38
N LYS A 23 9.04 6.25 -8.88
CA LYS A 23 10.06 6.87 -9.73
C LYS A 23 9.48 7.41 -11.05
N GLN A 24 8.33 6.90 -11.46
CA GLN A 24 7.62 7.26 -12.69
C GLN A 24 6.53 8.31 -12.46
N VAL A 25 6.17 8.59 -11.19
CA VAL A 25 5.13 9.55 -10.83
C VAL A 25 5.49 10.95 -11.32
N LYS A 26 4.58 11.62 -12.02
CA LYS A 26 4.76 12.97 -12.57
C LYS A 26 4.12 14.04 -11.69
N ALA A 27 3.08 13.70 -10.92
CA ALA A 27 2.31 14.62 -10.08
C ALA A 27 2.22 14.14 -8.62
N ASN A 28 2.01 15.06 -7.67
CA ASN A 28 1.87 14.70 -6.24
C ASN A 28 3.03 13.84 -5.69
N LYS A 29 4.25 13.99 -6.24
CA LYS A 29 5.43 13.16 -5.91
C LYS A 29 5.65 13.03 -4.41
N LYS A 30 5.69 14.16 -3.68
CA LYS A 30 5.87 14.16 -2.21
C LYS A 30 4.79 13.37 -1.47
N GLN A 31 3.54 13.40 -1.94
CA GLN A 31 2.45 12.65 -1.31
C GLN A 31 2.55 11.15 -1.64
N CYS A 32 2.87 10.79 -2.89
CA CYS A 32 3.11 9.40 -3.29
C CYS A 32 4.31 8.80 -2.54
N GLU A 33 5.40 9.55 -2.38
CA GLU A 33 6.57 9.15 -1.59
C GLU A 33 6.21 8.93 -0.11
N ARG A 34 5.42 9.82 0.49
CA ARG A 34 4.95 9.65 1.88
C ARG A 34 4.07 8.40 2.02
N LEU A 35 3.16 8.17 1.08
CA LEU A 35 2.30 6.99 1.07
C LEU A 35 3.13 5.71 0.99
N SER A 36 4.13 5.66 0.11
CA SER A 36 5.01 4.49 0.03
C SER A 36 5.90 4.30 1.24
N LYS A 37 6.40 5.37 1.87
CA LYS A 37 7.14 5.22 3.14
C LYS A 37 6.27 4.58 4.22
N ARG A 38 4.98 4.90 4.25
CA ARG A 38 4.03 4.28 5.17
C ARG A 38 3.77 2.83 4.81
N ILE A 39 3.59 2.52 3.53
CA ILE A 39 3.46 1.14 3.06
C ILE A 39 4.70 0.33 3.44
N ASP A 40 5.91 0.82 3.17
CA ASP A 40 7.17 0.19 3.57
C ASP A 40 7.18 -0.07 5.09
N ALA A 41 6.84 0.92 5.92
CA ALA A 41 6.79 0.76 7.37
C ALA A 41 5.75 -0.28 7.83
N THR A 42 4.62 -0.41 7.14
CA THR A 42 3.60 -1.43 7.42
C THR A 42 4.03 -2.82 6.94
N THR A 43 4.80 -2.94 5.87
CA THR A 43 5.17 -4.23 5.28
C THR A 43 6.48 -4.80 5.80
N THR A 44 7.43 -3.98 6.24
CA THR A 44 8.73 -4.44 6.76
C THR A 44 8.60 -5.44 7.91
N PRO A 45 7.71 -5.26 8.91
CA PRO A 45 7.50 -6.27 9.95
C PRO A 45 7.07 -7.62 9.36
N LEU A 46 6.25 -7.62 8.31
CA LEU A 46 5.76 -8.84 7.65
C LEU A 46 6.86 -9.64 6.95
N GLU A 47 7.94 -9.01 6.51
CA GLU A 47 9.10 -9.69 5.90
C GLU A 47 9.73 -10.67 6.89
N SER A 48 9.88 -10.24 8.15
CA SER A 48 10.42 -11.07 9.24
C SER A 48 9.48 -12.20 9.69
N LEU A 49 8.23 -12.20 9.21
CA LEU A 49 7.18 -13.12 9.60
C LEU A 49 6.97 -14.25 8.58
N THR A 50 7.50 -14.11 7.36
CA THR A 50 7.55 -15.23 6.39
C THR A 50 8.37 -16.43 6.87
N THR A 51 9.17 -16.26 7.93
CA THR A 51 10.04 -17.29 8.52
C THR A 51 9.46 -17.96 9.77
N ASN A 52 8.39 -17.41 10.37
CA ASN A 52 7.80 -17.93 11.62
C ASN A 52 6.28 -18.13 11.46
N ASP A 53 5.77 -19.34 11.74
CA ASP A 53 4.36 -19.74 11.53
C ASP A 53 3.36 -19.13 12.53
N VAL A 54 3.61 -17.91 13.00
CA VAL A 54 2.83 -17.18 14.03
C VAL A 54 1.44 -16.77 13.50
N TYR A 55 1.28 -16.71 12.18
CA TYR A 55 0.09 -16.14 11.51
C TYR A 55 -0.82 -17.17 10.82
N SER A 56 -0.59 -18.48 11.03
CA SER A 56 -1.58 -19.51 10.66
C SER A 56 -2.88 -19.43 11.48
N HIS A 57 -2.90 -18.61 12.53
CA HIS A 57 -4.12 -18.34 13.28
C HIS A 57 -5.15 -17.57 12.43
N PRO A 58 -6.41 -18.05 12.33
CA PRO A 58 -7.47 -17.43 11.53
C PRO A 58 -7.74 -15.94 11.81
N LYS A 59 -7.39 -15.45 13.01
CA LYS A 59 -7.58 -14.06 13.41
C LYS A 59 -6.79 -13.08 12.54
N TYR A 60 -5.66 -13.52 11.99
CA TYR A 60 -4.81 -12.69 11.14
C TYR A 60 -5.13 -12.81 9.66
N SER A 61 -5.76 -13.89 9.21
CA SER A 61 -6.10 -14.11 7.80
C SER A 61 -6.99 -12.97 7.25
N LYS A 62 -7.98 -12.53 8.04
CA LYS A 62 -8.85 -11.41 7.68
C LYS A 62 -8.07 -10.08 7.60
N THR A 63 -7.23 -9.80 8.59
CA THR A 63 -6.43 -8.57 8.65
C THR A 63 -5.43 -8.51 7.49
N LEU A 64 -4.73 -9.61 7.19
CA LEU A 64 -3.80 -9.71 6.06
C LEU A 64 -4.52 -9.54 4.72
N THR A 65 -5.71 -10.14 4.57
CA THR A 65 -6.53 -9.96 3.36
C THR A 65 -6.95 -8.51 3.17
N ASN A 66 -7.37 -7.84 4.25
CA ASN A 66 -7.76 -6.44 4.19
C ASN A 66 -6.57 -5.51 3.90
N LEU A 67 -5.41 -5.78 4.51
CA LEU A 67 -4.17 -5.07 4.23
C LEU A 67 -3.76 -5.25 2.76
N PHE A 68 -3.83 -6.47 2.22
CA PHE A 68 -3.55 -6.74 0.81
C PHE A 68 -4.43 -5.89 -0.12
N LYS A 69 -5.75 -5.84 0.13
CA LYS A 69 -6.67 -4.99 -0.64
C LYS A 69 -6.33 -3.51 -0.52
N CYS A 70 -6.00 -3.04 0.67
CA CYS A 70 -5.61 -1.64 0.91
C CYS A 70 -4.34 -1.26 0.13
N ILE A 71 -3.31 -2.12 0.15
CA ILE A 71 -2.07 -1.89 -0.59
C ILE A 71 -2.31 -1.94 -2.11
N GLN A 72 -3.20 -2.81 -2.60
CA GLN A 72 -3.64 -2.79 -4.00
C GLN A 72 -4.32 -1.47 -4.39
N GLN A 73 -5.19 -0.94 -3.54
CA GLN A 73 -5.82 0.37 -3.78
C GLN A 73 -4.78 1.50 -3.81
N CYS A 74 -3.78 1.44 -2.93
CA CYS A 74 -2.66 2.38 -2.94
C CYS A 74 -1.87 2.31 -4.26
N GLN A 75 -1.58 1.10 -4.74
CA GLN A 75 -0.90 0.91 -6.03
C GLN A 75 -1.69 1.55 -7.17
N GLN A 76 -2.98 1.21 -7.29
CA GLN A 76 -3.85 1.76 -8.33
C GLN A 76 -3.95 3.29 -8.23
N PHE A 77 -3.97 3.84 -7.02
CA PHE A 77 -4.01 5.28 -6.81
C PHE A 77 -2.70 5.96 -7.25
N ILE A 78 -1.54 5.38 -6.92
CA ILE A 78 -0.23 5.90 -7.34
C ILE A 78 -0.06 5.85 -8.87
N GLU A 79 -0.51 4.76 -9.50
CA GLU A 79 -0.48 4.59 -10.97
C GLU A 79 -1.24 5.72 -11.69
N LYS A 80 -2.29 6.29 -11.06
CA LYS A 80 -3.03 7.43 -11.63
C LYS A 80 -2.17 8.67 -11.85
N PHE A 81 -1.03 8.79 -11.18
CA PHE A 81 -0.11 9.92 -11.28
C PHE A 81 1.13 9.64 -12.14
N CYS A 82 1.25 8.45 -12.73
CA CYS A 82 2.37 8.08 -13.62
C CYS A 82 2.10 8.43 -15.09
N ASP A 83 0.83 8.56 -15.49
CA ASP A 83 0.42 8.81 -16.87
C ASP A 83 0.78 10.23 -17.35
N GLU A 84 1.56 10.32 -18.43
CA GLU A 84 2.08 11.57 -18.99
C GLU A 84 1.01 12.46 -19.61
N LYS A 85 -0.11 11.90 -20.10
CA LYS A 85 -1.14 12.68 -20.82
C LYS A 85 -2.25 13.20 -19.91
N ASN A 86 -2.51 12.53 -18.79
CA ASN A 86 -3.68 12.80 -17.94
C ASN A 86 -3.35 13.38 -16.56
N TRP A 87 -2.08 13.46 -16.16
CA TRP A 87 -1.73 13.93 -14.81
C TRP A 87 -2.14 15.39 -14.57
N ILE A 88 -2.03 16.28 -15.58
CA ILE A 88 -2.39 17.70 -15.45
C ILE A 88 -3.89 17.86 -15.15
N ILE A 89 -4.74 17.10 -15.86
CA ILE A 89 -6.21 17.10 -15.64
C ILE A 89 -6.55 16.55 -14.24
N ARG A 90 -5.80 15.56 -13.74
CA ARG A 90 -6.00 14.95 -12.41
C ARG A 90 -5.50 15.82 -11.26
N VAL A 91 -4.49 16.67 -11.50
CA VAL A 91 -4.00 17.67 -10.53
C VAL A 91 -5.04 18.76 -10.25
N ILE A 92 -5.90 19.07 -11.22
CA ILE A 92 -6.97 20.08 -11.07
C ILE A 92 -8.03 19.63 -10.04
N LYS A 93 -8.18 18.34 -9.74
CA LYS A 93 -9.07 17.81 -8.68
C LYS A 93 -8.40 17.74 -7.29
N LYS A 94 -7.69 18.81 -6.92
CA LYS A 94 -6.77 18.84 -5.77
C LYS A 94 -7.43 18.44 -4.44
N ASP A 95 -8.67 18.86 -4.20
CA ASP A 95 -9.39 18.57 -2.95
C ASP A 95 -9.68 17.07 -2.79
N SER A 96 -10.21 16.43 -3.83
CA SER A 96 -10.46 14.98 -3.81
C SER A 96 -9.19 14.13 -3.65
N ASN A 97 -8.06 14.59 -4.18
CA ASN A 97 -6.80 13.85 -4.04
C ASN A 97 -6.28 13.89 -2.61
N GLN A 98 -6.41 15.02 -1.92
CA GLN A 98 -6.01 15.15 -0.53
C GLN A 98 -6.85 14.26 0.40
N GLU A 99 -8.17 14.22 0.20
CA GLU A 99 -9.07 13.32 0.94
C GLU A 99 -8.69 11.85 0.73
N ASN A 100 -8.47 11.44 -0.53
CA ASN A 100 -8.03 10.08 -0.84
C ASN A 100 -6.68 9.72 -0.18
N PHE A 101 -5.71 10.64 -0.16
CA PHE A 101 -4.46 10.41 0.57
C PHE A 101 -4.71 10.29 2.07
N GLN A 102 -5.59 11.09 2.66
CA GLN A 102 -5.92 11.02 4.09
C GLN A 102 -6.60 9.70 4.45
N GLU A 103 -7.56 9.23 3.64
CA GLU A 103 -8.26 7.97 3.86
C GLU A 103 -7.30 6.76 3.80
N LEU A 104 -6.50 6.65 2.74
CA LEU A 104 -5.51 5.58 2.60
C LEU A 104 -4.50 5.57 3.75
N ASN A 105 -4.12 6.76 4.22
CA ASN A 105 -3.24 6.94 5.36
C ASN A 105 -3.84 6.47 6.69
N GLN A 106 -5.14 6.67 6.89
CA GLN A 106 -5.84 6.19 8.09
C GLN A 106 -6.03 4.67 8.05
N LEU A 107 -6.35 4.11 6.89
CA LEU A 107 -6.45 2.66 6.72
C LEU A 107 -5.11 1.96 7.01
N LEU A 108 -4.00 2.48 6.49
CA LEU A 108 -2.67 1.94 6.79
C LEU A 108 -2.34 2.01 8.29
N LEU A 109 -2.72 3.10 8.96
CA LEU A 109 -2.51 3.24 10.41
C LEU A 109 -3.33 2.21 11.19
N HIS A 110 -4.60 2.03 10.85
CA HIS A 110 -5.47 1.04 11.49
C HIS A 110 -4.89 -0.38 11.41
N TYR A 111 -4.49 -0.81 10.21
CA TYR A 111 -3.94 -2.15 10.02
C TYR A 111 -2.55 -2.34 10.66
N SER A 112 -1.78 -1.27 10.84
CA SER A 112 -0.48 -1.34 11.54
C SER A 112 -0.59 -1.54 13.05
N ILE A 113 -1.75 -1.24 13.64
CA ILE A 113 -2.02 -1.43 15.08
C ILE A 113 -2.56 -2.84 15.35
N ASP A 114 -3.24 -3.44 14.38
CA ASP A 114 -3.89 -4.76 14.50
C ASP A 114 -2.99 -5.95 14.09
N LEU A 115 -1.74 -5.68 13.65
CA LEU A 115 -0.74 -6.68 13.23
C LEU A 115 0.43 -6.76 14.22
#